data_AF-A0A1H7F4D2-F1
#
_entry.id   AF-A0A1H7F4D2-F1
#
_cell.length_a   1.000
_cell.length_b   1.000
_cell.length_c   1.000
_cell.angle_alpha   90.00
_cell.angle_beta   90.00
_cell.angle_gamma   90.00
#
_symmetry.space_group_name_H-M   'P 1'
#
loop_
_entity.id
_entity.type
_entity.pdbx_description
1 polymer ?
#
loop_
_entity_poly.entity_id
_entity_poly.type
_entity_poly.pdbx_seq_one_letter_code
_entity_poly.pdbx_strand_id
1 'polypeptide(L)' 'MAINQLESNLEAITRTIAQLKRDGCTDEKILNELREERDKILKDLNL' A
#
# COMPACT_ATOMS: atom_id res chain seq x y z
N MET A 1 5.31 -16.40 -11.35
CA MET A 1 6.20 -15.24 -11.15
C MET A 1 5.66 -14.43 -9.99
N ALA A 2 6.25 -14.55 -8.80
CA ALA A 2 5.74 -13.91 -7.58
C ALA A 2 5.99 -12.38 -7.54
N ILE A 3 7.06 -11.92 -8.22
CA ILE A 3 7.46 -10.51 -8.30
C ILE A 3 6.33 -9.64 -8.87
N ASN A 4 5.73 -10.01 -10.00
CA ASN A 4 4.60 -9.27 -10.60
C ASN A 4 3.41 -9.11 -9.66
N GLN A 5 3.19 -10.06 -8.76
CA GLN A 5 2.05 -10.06 -7.85
C GLN A 5 2.31 -9.11 -6.67
N LEU A 6 3.53 -9.08 -6.16
CA LEU A 6 3.97 -8.12 -5.15
C LEU A 6 3.97 -6.69 -5.68
N GLU A 7 4.47 -6.47 -6.90
CA GLU A 7 4.41 -5.16 -7.55
C GLU A 7 2.97 -4.69 -7.80
N SER A 8 2.08 -5.57 -8.25
CA SER A 8 0.66 -5.27 -8.42
C SER A 8 0.00 -4.90 -7.08
N ASN A 9 0.32 -5.64 -6.01
CA ASN A 9 -0.18 -5.35 -4.68
C ASN A 9 0.34 -4.01 -4.15
N LEU A 10 1.62 -3.69 -4.39
CA LEU A 10 2.23 -2.41 -4.02
C LEU A 10 1.52 -1.25 -4.72
N GLU A 11 1.26 -1.38 -6.02
CA GLU A 11 0.53 -0.37 -6.78
C GLU A 11 -0.90 -0.20 -6.26
N ALA A 12 -1.60 -1.30 -6.00
CA ALA A 12 -2.97 -1.28 -5.48
C ALA A 12 -3.05 -0.55 -4.13
N ILE A 13 -2.17 -0.87 -3.18
CA ILE A 13 -2.14 -0.22 -1.87
C ILE A 13 -1.81 1.27 -2.01
N THR A 14 -0.85 1.62 -2.86
CA THR A 14 -0.48 3.02 -3.11
C THR A 14 -1.65 3.82 -3.68
N ARG A 15 -2.38 3.26 -4.67
CA ARG A 15 -3.58 3.87 -5.22
C ARG A 15 -4.69 4.01 -4.18
N THR A 16 -4.90 2.99 -3.36
CA THR A 16 -5.91 3.02 -2.29
C THR A 16 -5.61 4.11 -1.27
N ILE A 17 -4.37 4.24 -0.79
CA ILE A 17 -3.98 5.33 0.12
C ILE A 17 -4.22 6.69 -0.53
N ALA A 18 -3.87 6.85 -1.81
CA ALA A 18 -4.08 8.11 -2.53
C ALA A 18 -5.58 8.43 -2.71
N GLN A 19 -6.40 7.43 -2.99
CA GLN A 19 -7.85 7.57 -3.10
C GLN A 19 -8.46 7.95 -1.76
N LEU A 20 -8.12 7.26 -0.67
CA LEU A 20 -8.59 7.55 0.68
C LEU A 20 -8.23 8.98 1.10
N LYS A 21 -7.01 9.45 0.80
CA LYS A 21 -6.61 10.84 1.04
C LYS A 21 -7.44 11.84 0.23
N ARG A 22 -7.80 11.52 -1.02
CA ARG A 22 -8.66 12.37 -1.87
C ARG A 22 -10.09 12.42 -1.35
N ASP A 23 -10.61 11.30 -0.89
CA ASP A 23 -11.94 11.19 -0.27
C ASP A 23 -12.01 11.86 1.12
N GLY A 24 -10.91 12.39 1.64
CA GLY A 24 -10.86 13.05 2.95
C GLY A 24 -10.90 12.06 4.12
N CYS A 25 -10.63 10.78 3.86
CA CYS A 25 -10.52 9.75 4.89
C CYS A 25 -9.34 10.10 5.80
N THR A 26 -9.68 10.41 7.05
CA THR A 26 -8.73 10.77 8.13
C THR A 26 -8.55 9.63 9.12
N ASP A 27 -9.02 8.42 8.79
CA ASP A 27 -8.79 7.23 9.59
C ASP A 27 -7.31 6.86 9.57
N GLU A 28 -6.58 7.45 10.52
CA GLU A 28 -5.15 7.20 10.72
C GLU A 28 -4.86 5.72 10.95
N LYS A 29 -5.78 4.95 11.55
CA LYS A 29 -5.64 3.50 11.71
C LYS A 29 -5.55 2.79 10.37
N ILE A 30 -6.51 3.02 9.49
CA ILE A 30 -6.57 2.39 8.16
C ILE A 30 -5.37 2.82 7.32
N LEU A 31 -5.03 4.11 7.35
CA LEU A 31 -3.85 4.63 6.65
C LEU A 31 -2.55 4.03 7.18
N ASN A 32 -2.45 3.77 8.50
CA ASN A 32 -1.26 3.17 9.08
C ASN A 32 -1.13 1.70 8.72
N GLU A 33 -2.22 0.92 8.78
CA GLU A 33 -2.23 -0.49 8.37
C GLU A 33 -1.85 -0.64 6.88
N LEU A 34 -2.43 0.17 5.99
CA LEU A 34 -2.07 0.18 4.57
C LEU A 34 -0.61 0.58 4.36
N ARG A 35 -0.09 1.51 5.16
CA ARG A 35 1.32 1.91 5.09
C ARG A 35 2.25 0.80 5.54
N GLU A 36 1.90 0.04 6.58
CA GLU A 36 2.65 -1.11 7.08
C GLU A 36 2.66 -2.27 6.08
N GLU A 37 1.52 -2.57 5.45
CA GLU A 37 1.45 -3.60 4.40
C GLU A 37 2.34 -3.24 3.20
N ARG A 38 2.25 -1.99 2.72
CA ARG A 38 3.15 -1.49 1.67
C ARG A 38 4.63 -1.60 2.07
N ASP A 39 4.97 -1.32 3.34
CA ASP A 39 6.35 -1.41 3.83
C ASP A 39 6.87 -2.85 3.85
N LYS A 40 6.01 -3.80 4.25
CA LYS A 40 6.32 -5.23 4.17
C LYS A 40 6.57 -5.68 2.73
N ILE A 41 5.74 -5.24 1.79
CA ILE A 41 5.89 -5.57 0.37
C ILE A 41 7.16 -4.94 -0.22
N LEU A 42 7.50 -3.70 0.15
CA LEU A 42 8.76 -3.06 -0.24
C LEU A 42 9.97 -3.86 0.23
N LYS A 43 9.96 -4.32 1.49
CA LYS A 43 11.02 -5.20 2.02
C LYS A 43 11.11 -6.53 1.27
N ASP A 44 9.97 -7.12 0.92
CA ASP A 44 9.93 -8.39 0.16
C ASP A 44 10.43 -8.21 -1.28
N LEU A 45 10.15 -7.05 -1.88
CA LEU A 45 10.69 -6.62 -3.18
C LEU A 45 12.15 -6.15 -3.12
N ASN A 46 12.71 -6.01 -1.92
CA ASN A 46 14.06 -5.51 -1.65
C ASN A 46 14.29 -4.09 -2.24
N LEU A 47 13.26 -3.24 -2.15
CA LEU A 47 13.22 -1.83 -2.55
C LEU A 47 13.19 -0.90 -1.33
#